data_AF-A0A382HZ47-F1
#
_entry.id   AF-A0A382HZ47-F1
#
_cell.length_a   1.000
_cell.length_b   1.000
_cell.length_c   1.000
_cell.angle_alpha   90.00
_cell.angle_beta   90.00
_cell.angle_gamma   90.00
#
_symmetry.space_group_name_H-M   'P 1'
#
loop_
_entity.id
_entity.type
_entity.pdbx_description
1 polymer ?
#
loop_
_entity_poly.entity_id
_entity_poly.type
_entity_poly.pdbx_seq_one_letter_code
_entity_poly.pdbx_strand_id
1 'polypeptide(L)'
;MKKLELIALEGIPLIEEGDDLVEIILSAIKRNKISLSNGDVLVVAQKIISKSEGRYASLNDVKPSQQAIDLSIETDKDPKLV
;
A
#
# COMPACT_ATOMS: atom_id res chain seq x y z
N MET A 1 7.78 -28.42 19.11
CA MET A 1 7.18 -28.14 17.78
C MET A 1 7.33 -26.66 17.48
N LYS A 2 7.60 -26.26 16.24
CA LYS A 2 7.54 -24.85 15.81
C LYS A 2 6.13 -24.55 15.30
N LYS A 3 5.56 -23.39 15.66
CA LYS A 3 4.22 -22.92 15.27
C LYS A 3 4.36 -21.59 14.54
N LEU A 4 3.52 -21.37 13.53
CA LEU A 4 3.37 -20.10 12.82
C LEU A 4 1.90 -19.69 12.91
N GLU A 5 1.66 -18.40 13.18
CA GLU A 5 0.32 -17.79 13.15
C GLU A 5 0.34 -16.60 12.20
N LEU A 6 -0.72 -16.45 11.41
CA LEU A 6 -0.92 -15.34 10.49
C LEU A 6 -2.27 -14.73 10.86
N ILE A 7 -2.26 -13.47 11.29
CA ILE A 7 -3.43 -12.78 11.80
C ILE A 7 -3.67 -11.55 10.93
N ALA A 8 -4.83 -11.48 10.28
CA ALA A 8 -5.23 -10.29 9.54
C ALA A 8 -5.61 -9.17 10.49
N LEU A 9 -5.17 -7.94 10.19
CA LEU A 9 -5.51 -6.76 10.97
C LEU A 9 -6.72 -6.05 10.35
N GLU A 10 -7.88 -6.15 11.00
CA GLU A 10 -9.13 -5.58 10.47
C GLU A 10 -9.35 -4.13 10.90
N GLY A 11 -10.22 -3.43 10.17
CA GLY A 11 -10.64 -2.06 10.52
C GLY A 11 -9.58 -0.99 10.27
N ILE A 12 -8.68 -1.21 9.31
CA ILE A 12 -7.84 -0.16 8.73
C ILE A 12 -8.70 0.67 7.77
N PRO A 13 -8.77 2.00 7.94
CA PRO A 13 -9.56 2.87 7.07
C PRO A 13 -8.94 2.99 5.67
N LEU A 14 -9.64 3.68 4.76
CA LEU A 14 -9.01 4.17 3.55
C LEU A 14 -7.94 5.20 3.95
N ILE A 15 -6.69 4.90 3.64
CA ILE A 15 -5.55 5.77 3.97
C ILE A 15 -5.48 6.94 3.01
N GLU A 16 -5.34 8.15 3.53
CA GLU A 16 -5.16 9.37 2.76
C GLU A 16 -3.77 9.99 2.99
N GLU A 17 -3.44 11.00 2.20
CA GLU A 17 -2.16 11.71 2.33
C GLU A 17 -2.03 12.37 3.71
N GLY A 18 -0.89 12.16 4.37
CA GLY A 18 -0.59 12.72 5.69
C GLY A 18 -1.12 11.90 6.87
N ASP A 19 -1.85 10.81 6.64
CA ASP A 19 -2.32 9.92 7.72
C ASP A 19 -1.14 9.32 8.51
N ASP A 20 -1.23 9.34 9.85
CA ASP A 20 -0.29 8.63 10.72
C ASP A 20 -0.59 7.13 10.73
N LEU A 21 0.12 6.40 9.87
CA LEU A 21 -0.02 4.94 9.78
C LEU A 21 0.33 4.21 11.07
N VAL A 22 1.27 4.73 11.88
CA VAL A 22 1.64 4.09 13.13
C VAL A 22 0.48 4.15 14.10
N GLU A 23 -0.13 5.33 14.28
CA GLU A 23 -1.29 5.50 15.14
C GLU A 23 -2.48 4.64 14.68
N ILE A 24 -2.73 4.60 13.37
CA ILE A 24 -3.81 3.80 12.77
C ILE A 24 -3.61 2.31 13.02
N ILE A 25 -2.40 1.79 12.79
CA ILE A 25 -2.06 0.38 12.99
C ILE A 25 -2.16 0.00 14.47
N LEU A 26 -1.58 0.81 15.37
CA LEU A 26 -1.66 0.56 16.82
C LEU A 26 -3.10 0.56 17.33
N SER A 27 -3.92 1.49 16.82
CA SER A 27 -5.34 1.56 17.14
C SER A 27 -6.10 0.33 16.66
N ALA A 28 -5.81 -0.16 15.45
CA ALA A 28 -6.40 -1.39 14.94
C ALA A 28 -5.97 -2.62 15.75
N ILE A 29 -4.69 -2.73 16.13
CA ILE A 29 -4.18 -3.84 16.96
C ILE A 29 -4.95 -3.90 18.29
N LYS A 30 -5.12 -2.74 18.93
CA LYS A 30 -5.90 -2.62 20.17
C LYS A 30 -7.36 -3.06 19.99
N ARG A 31 -8.04 -2.61 18.92
CA ARG A 31 -9.44 -2.97 18.64
C ARG A 31 -9.62 -4.47 18.36
N ASN A 32 -8.67 -5.07 17.65
CA ASN A 32 -8.67 -6.50 17.33
C ASN A 32 -8.23 -7.37 18.53
N LYS A 33 -7.86 -6.76 19.66
CA LYS A 33 -7.37 -7.45 20.87
C LYS A 33 -6.15 -8.34 20.59
N ILE A 34 -5.31 -7.92 19.64
CA ILE A 34 -4.05 -8.59 19.31
C ILE A 34 -2.97 -8.05 20.26
N SER A 35 -2.16 -8.95 20.83
CA SER A 35 -0.99 -8.60 21.64
C SER A 35 0.27 -8.89 20.84
N LEU A 36 1.10 -7.87 20.62
CA LEU A 36 2.40 -8.05 19.97
C LEU A 36 3.42 -8.56 20.98
N SER A 37 4.24 -9.51 20.53
CA SER A 37 5.37 -10.08 21.26
C SER A 37 6.69 -9.78 20.55
N ASN A 38 7.78 -9.84 21.30
CA ASN A 38 9.10 -9.68 20.70
C ASN A 38 9.35 -10.81 19.67
N GLY A 39 9.77 -10.43 18.47
CA GLY A 39 9.96 -11.34 17.34
C GLY A 39 8.76 -11.45 16.38
N ASP A 40 7.62 -10.83 16.72
CA ASP A 40 6.51 -10.71 15.77
C ASP A 40 6.88 -9.79 14.59
N VAL A 41 6.28 -10.06 13.44
CA VAL A 41 6.50 -9.30 12.20
C VAL A 41 5.20 -8.66 11.76
N LEU A 42 5.21 -7.33 11.63
CA LEU A 42 4.14 -6.59 10.98
C LEU A 42 4.41 -6.54 9.47
N VAL A 43 3.48 -7.08 8.68
CA VAL A 43 3.54 -7.03 7.22
C VAL A 43 2.55 -5.99 6.72
N VAL A 44 3.05 -5.01 5.97
CA VAL A 44 2.25 -3.90 5.45
C VAL A 44 2.37 -3.87 3.93
N ALA A 45 1.23 -3.78 3.24
CA ALA A 45 1.24 -3.60 1.80
C ALA A 45 1.76 -2.20 1.45
N GLN A 46 2.68 -2.10 0.48
CA GLN A 46 3.29 -0.84 0.06
C GLN A 46 2.27 0.25 -0.31
N LYS A 47 1.08 -0.11 -0.82
CA LYS A 47 0.07 0.85 -1.27
C LYS A 47 -0.32 1.86 -0.18
N ILE A 48 -0.51 1.41 1.06
CA ILE A 48 -0.92 2.32 2.13
C ILE A 48 0.20 3.29 2.53
N ILE A 49 1.46 2.83 2.44
CA ILE A 49 2.63 3.70 2.63
C ILE A 49 2.61 4.79 1.56
N SER A 50 2.48 4.42 0.28
CA SER A 50 2.43 5.38 -0.83
C SER A 50 1.25 6.34 -0.76
N LYS A 51 0.06 5.93 -0.27
CA LYS A 51 -1.06 6.84 -0.02
C LYS A 51 -0.72 7.85 1.07
N SER A 52 -0.19 7.40 2.22
CA SER A 52 0.19 8.29 3.33
C SER A 52 1.30 9.28 2.98
N GLU A 53 2.24 8.88 2.13
CA GLU A 53 3.35 9.70 1.65
C GLU A 53 2.98 10.63 0.48
N GLY A 54 1.71 10.68 0.06
CA GLY A 54 1.27 11.55 -1.03
C GLY A 54 1.84 11.15 -2.40
N ARG A 55 2.19 9.87 -2.61
CA ARG A 55 2.79 9.37 -3.86
C ARG A 55 1.77 9.14 -4.98
N TYR A 56 0.85 10.07 -5.14
CA TYR A 56 -0.14 10.06 -6.22
C TYR A 56 0.45 10.66 -7.50
N ALA A 57 -0.04 10.19 -8.64
CA ALA A 57 0.19 10.79 -9.93
C ALA A 57 -1.13 10.84 -10.70
N SER A 58 -1.43 12.00 -11.29
CA SER A 58 -2.57 12.16 -12.18
C SER A 58 -2.14 11.77 -13.60
N LEU A 59 -2.82 10.80 -14.21
CA LEU A 59 -2.55 10.39 -15.59
C LEU A 59 -2.83 11.50 -16.61
N ASN A 60 -3.61 12.53 -16.24
CA ASN A 60 -3.81 13.69 -17.10
C ASN A 60 -2.54 14.54 -17.23
N ASP A 61 -1.64 14.46 -16.26
CA ASP A 61 -0.39 15.23 -16.23
C ASP A 61 0.77 14.45 -16.86
N VAL A 62 0.56 13.20 -17.24
CA VAL A 62 1.57 12.35 -17.89
C VAL A 62 1.55 12.57 -19.40
N LYS A 63 2.69 13.03 -19.94
CA LYS A 63 2.95 13.04 -21.39
C LYS A 63 3.81 11.81 -21.75
N PRO A 64 3.24 10.79 -22.42
CA PRO A 64 3.98 9.57 -22.74
C PRO A 64 5.11 9.86 -23.72
N SER A 65 6.23 9.16 -23.55
CA SER A 65 7.33 9.17 -24.51
C SER A 65 6.99 8.33 -25.73
N GLN A 66 7.74 8.48 -26.83
CA GLN A 66 7.55 7.62 -28.00
C GLN A 66 7.75 6.14 -27.63
N GLN A 67 8.75 5.83 -26.79
CA GLN A 67 9.00 4.48 -26.30
C GLN A 67 7.83 3.91 -25.49
N ALA A 68 7.17 4.74 -24.66
CA ALA A 68 6.00 4.32 -23.89
C ALA A 68 4.81 4.02 -24.81
N ILE A 69 4.61 4.82 -25.87
CA ILE A 69 3.57 4.59 -26.89
C ILE A 69 3.82 3.28 -27.65
N ASP A 70 5.06 3.06 -28.09
CA ASP A 70 5.41 1.85 -28.84
C ASP A 70 5.19 0.60 -27.97
N LEU A 71 5.62 0.63 -26.70
CA LEU A 71 5.46 -0.48 -25.76
C LEU A 71 4.00 -0.67 -25.30
N SER A 72 3.17 0.37 -25.30
CA SER A 72 1.76 0.26 -24.90
C SER A 72 0.96 -0.59 -25.88
N ILE A 73 1.33 -0.60 -27.16
CA ILE A 73 0.73 -1.45 -28.20
C ILE A 73 1.03 -2.92 -27.91
N GLU A 74 2.27 -3.25 -27.52
CA GLU A 74 2.68 -4.62 -27.21
C GLU A 74 2.05 -5.13 -25.90
N THR A 75 1.87 -4.24 -24.93
CA THR A 75 1.38 -4.57 -23.58
C THR A 75 -0.12 -4.40 -23.39
N ASP A 76 -0.84 -3.87 -24.38
CA ASP A 76 -2.26 -3.50 -24.33
C ASP A 76 -2.60 -2.62 -23.11
N LYS A 77 -1.81 -1.55 -22.93
CA LYS A 77 -1.95 -0.60 -21.81
C LYS A 77 -2.19 0.82 -22.32
N ASP A 78 -2.71 1.68 -21.44
CA ASP A 78 -2.65 3.11 -21.65
C ASP A 78 -1.17 3.54 -21.66
N PRO A 79 -0.66 4.24 -22.70
CA PRO A 79 0.73 4.70 -22.75
C PRO A 79 1.11 5.63 -21.59
N LYS A 80 0.13 6.24 -20.89
CA LYS A 80 0.38 7.05 -19.68
C LYS A 80 0.71 6.21 -18.44
N LEU A 81 0.51 4.89 -18.50
CA LEU A 81 0.82 3.93 -17.43
C LEU A 81 2.12 3.15 -17.68
N VAL A 82 2.81 3.43 -18.79
CA VAL A 82 4.01 2.73 -19.26
C VAL A 82 5.23 3.64 -19.11
#